data_AF-A0A1F9S2X4-F1
#
_entry.id   AF-A0A1F9S2X4-F1
#
_cell.length_a   1.000
_cell.length_b   1.000
_cell.length_c   1.000
_cell.angle_alpha   90.00
_cell.angle_beta   90.00
_cell.angle_gamma   90.00
#
_symmetry.space_group_name_H-M   'P 1'
#
loop_
_entity.id
_entity.type
_entity.pdbx_description
1 polymer ?
#
loop_
_entity_poly.entity_id
_entity_poly.type
_entity_poly.pdbx_seq_one_letter_code
_entity_poly.pdbx_strand_id
1 'polypeptide(L)'
;MSRLFGGFRAGPTLYLIWTALTLGLAFGKGGLSKDNLVHGGALLFLLLQMGFAYARRSPIDKPLRWFMWRGLAGAAVVEGLHMFSNPVFPSLAVSASTPFLQVLRNYAIDLLFTLPVYLAVFGWIGFLIRRYRFGRWEYALLVSAGQALGDGISMWRADPMMLLLLPYVMLNYQAMSAAAYWTVADQLPEPRPDGSWRKWAGTLAGLPLIYWTGAVILFTVARCFGFRGA
;
A
#
# COMPACT_ATOMS: atom_id res chain seq x y z
N MET A 1 20.16 -18.19 -10.51
CA MET A 1 18.78 -18.40 -10.96
C MET A 1 17.97 -19.42 -10.13
N SER A 2 18.53 -20.09 -9.11
CA SER A 2 17.80 -21.12 -8.31
C SER A 2 17.42 -20.71 -6.87
N ARG A 3 17.71 -19.48 -6.43
CA ARG A 3 17.41 -19.02 -5.04
C ARG A 3 16.19 -18.10 -4.89
N LEU A 4 15.43 -17.84 -5.97
CA LEU A 4 14.21 -17.03 -5.91
C LEU A 4 12.92 -17.84 -5.65
N PHE A 5 12.99 -19.18 -5.74
CA PHE A 5 11.79 -20.05 -5.74
C PHE A 5 11.95 -21.35 -4.93
N GLY A 6 12.91 -21.41 -4.02
CA GLY A 6 13.16 -22.60 -3.20
C GLY A 6 12.39 -22.56 -1.89
N GLY A 7 11.21 -23.19 -1.83
CA GLY A 7 10.57 -23.57 -0.56
C GLY A 7 9.04 -23.53 -0.51
N PHE A 8 8.37 -22.70 -1.31
CA PHE A 8 6.90 -22.56 -1.28
C PHE A 8 6.36 -22.16 -2.67
N ARG A 9 6.46 -23.05 -3.67
CA ARG A 9 6.00 -22.73 -5.04
C ARG A 9 4.48 -22.55 -5.16
N ALA A 10 3.69 -23.11 -4.25
CA ALA A 10 2.24 -22.98 -4.27
C ALA A 10 1.74 -21.60 -3.79
N GLY A 11 2.40 -20.98 -2.81
CA GLY A 11 1.92 -19.74 -2.17
C GLY A 11 1.73 -18.57 -3.16
N PRO A 12 2.78 -18.17 -3.91
CA PRO A 12 2.66 -17.11 -4.91
C PRO A 12 1.63 -17.41 -6.00
N THR A 13 1.60 -18.65 -6.49
CA THR A 13 0.65 -19.07 -7.54
C THR A 13 -0.79 -18.99 -7.04
N LEU A 14 -1.07 -19.49 -5.84
CA LEU A 14 -2.39 -19.39 -5.20
C LEU A 14 -2.81 -17.93 -5.00
N TYR A 15 -1.88 -17.09 -4.54
CA TYR A 15 -2.15 -15.66 -4.38
C TYR A 15 -2.43 -14.97 -5.73
N LEU A 16 -1.68 -15.29 -6.78
CA LEU A 16 -1.91 -14.71 -8.11
C LEU A 16 -3.26 -15.16 -8.68
N ILE A 17 -3.63 -16.43 -8.51
CA ILE A 17 -4.96 -16.93 -8.88
C ILE A 17 -6.04 -16.20 -8.08
N TRP A 18 -5.87 -16.06 -6.76
CA TRP A 18 -6.81 -15.34 -5.90
C TRP A 18 -6.95 -13.87 -6.31
N THR A 19 -5.84 -13.21 -6.63
CA THR A 19 -5.82 -11.82 -7.12
C THR A 19 -6.53 -11.71 -8.47
N ALA A 20 -6.27 -12.63 -9.40
CA ALA A 20 -6.92 -12.65 -10.70
C ALA A 20 -8.44 -12.88 -10.58
N LEU A 21 -8.86 -13.80 -9.69
CA LEU A 21 -10.28 -14.05 -9.43
C LEU A 21 -10.97 -12.84 -8.79
N THR A 22 -10.34 -12.21 -7.79
CA THR A 22 -10.92 -11.05 -7.09
C THR A 22 -11.03 -9.83 -8.01
N LEU A 23 -9.99 -9.53 -8.79
CA LEU A 23 -10.07 -8.50 -9.84
C LEU A 23 -11.10 -8.87 -10.91
N GLY A 24 -11.10 -10.11 -11.39
CA GLY A 24 -12.06 -10.57 -12.41
C GLY A 24 -13.51 -10.44 -11.96
N LEU A 25 -13.81 -10.79 -10.69
CA LEU A 25 -15.13 -10.62 -10.11
C LEU A 25 -15.50 -9.13 -9.93
N ALA A 26 -14.57 -8.31 -9.42
CA ALA A 26 -14.79 -6.88 -9.22
C ALA A 26 -15.07 -6.15 -10.55
N PHE A 27 -14.28 -6.43 -11.59
CA PHE A 27 -14.48 -5.88 -12.92
C PHE A 27 -15.69 -6.48 -13.64
N GLY A 28 -15.93 -7.78 -13.49
CA GLY A 28 -17.08 -8.45 -14.10
C GLY A 28 -18.42 -7.94 -13.58
N LYS A 29 -18.52 -7.65 -12.28
CA LYS A 29 -19.73 -7.12 -11.65
C LYS A 29 -19.82 -5.59 -11.72
N GLY A 30 -18.71 -4.89 -11.53
CA GLY A 30 -18.66 -3.43 -11.40
C GLY A 30 -18.31 -2.68 -12.68
N GLY A 31 -17.92 -3.37 -13.75
CA GLY A 31 -17.50 -2.75 -15.00
C GLY A 31 -16.31 -1.79 -14.83
N LEU A 32 -16.30 -0.68 -15.57
CA LEU A 32 -15.32 0.40 -15.42
C LEU A 32 -15.78 1.43 -14.37
N SER A 33 -16.18 0.97 -13.19
CA SER A 33 -16.46 1.85 -12.06
C SER A 33 -15.22 2.67 -11.68
N LYS A 34 -15.43 3.81 -11.00
CA LYS A 34 -14.33 4.64 -10.48
C LYS A 34 -13.34 3.82 -9.64
N ASP A 35 -13.85 2.95 -8.79
CA ASP A 35 -13.04 2.10 -7.92
C ASP A 35 -12.22 1.08 -8.74
N ASN A 36 -12.82 0.41 -9.71
CA ASN A 36 -12.11 -0.51 -10.60
C ASN A 36 -11.04 0.21 -11.43
N LEU A 37 -11.30 1.44 -11.90
CA LEU A 37 -10.32 2.25 -12.63
C LEU A 37 -9.11 2.59 -11.75
N VAL A 38 -9.32 2.92 -10.47
CA VAL A 38 -8.23 3.14 -9.52
C VAL A 38 -7.40 1.89 -9.34
N HIS A 39 -8.02 0.73 -9.13
CA HIS A 39 -7.29 -0.53 -8.96
C HIS A 39 -6.58 -0.97 -10.25
N GLY A 40 -7.17 -0.73 -11.43
CA GLY A 40 -6.49 -0.92 -12.71
C GLY A 40 -5.26 -0.02 -12.87
N GLY A 41 -5.38 1.25 -12.48
CA GLY A 41 -4.26 2.19 -12.43
C GLY A 41 -3.17 1.77 -11.45
N ALA A 42 -3.54 1.32 -10.25
CA ALA A 42 -2.62 0.81 -9.24
C ALA A 42 -1.88 -0.45 -9.73
N LEU A 43 -2.57 -1.36 -10.43
CA LEU A 43 -1.96 -2.54 -11.05
C LEU A 43 -0.93 -2.13 -12.11
N LEU A 44 -1.30 -1.22 -13.02
CA LEU A 44 -0.38 -0.71 -14.03
C LEU A 44 0.84 -0.06 -13.38
N PHE A 45 0.63 0.77 -12.36
CA PHE A 45 1.70 1.41 -11.62
C PHE A 45 2.62 0.39 -10.92
N LEU A 46 2.07 -0.63 -10.28
CA LEU A 46 2.84 -1.73 -9.69
C LEU A 46 3.71 -2.43 -10.74
N LEU A 47 3.14 -2.77 -11.91
CA LEU A 47 3.88 -3.44 -12.99
C LEU A 47 5.04 -2.57 -13.51
N LEU A 48 4.82 -1.26 -13.68
CA LEU A 48 5.87 -0.31 -14.06
C LEU A 48 6.97 -0.22 -12.99
N GLN A 49 6.59 -0.14 -11.71
CA GLN A 49 7.56 -0.13 -10.62
C GLN A 49 8.37 -1.44 -10.54
N MET A 50 7.72 -2.58 -10.79
CA MET A 50 8.39 -3.88 -10.85
C MET A 50 9.39 -3.95 -12.01
N GLY A 51 9.01 -3.44 -13.20
CA GLY A 51 9.92 -3.33 -14.34
C GLY A 51 11.14 -2.48 -14.03
N PHE A 52 10.94 -1.33 -13.38
CA PHE A 52 12.03 -0.48 -12.90
C PHE A 52 12.93 -1.18 -11.87
N ALA A 53 12.35 -1.85 -10.88
CA ALA A 53 13.10 -2.60 -9.87
C ALA A 53 13.92 -3.74 -10.50
N TYR A 54 13.40 -4.39 -11.54
CA TYR A 54 14.12 -5.42 -12.30
C TYR A 54 15.28 -4.85 -13.11
N ALA A 55 15.10 -3.69 -13.74
CA ALA A 55 16.13 -3.03 -14.53
C ALA A 55 17.24 -2.42 -13.66
N ARG A 56 16.93 -1.98 -12.44
CA ARG A 56 17.88 -1.35 -11.54
C ARG A 56 18.82 -2.38 -10.93
N ARG A 57 20.10 -2.32 -11.31
CA ARG A 57 21.16 -3.21 -10.81
C ARG A 57 22.18 -2.53 -9.90
N SER A 58 22.15 -1.21 -9.83
CA SER A 58 23.13 -0.43 -9.08
C SER A 58 22.88 -0.49 -7.56
N PRO A 59 23.95 -0.56 -6.75
CA PRO A 59 23.82 -0.46 -5.30
C PRO A 59 23.24 0.90 -4.89
N ILE A 60 22.61 0.92 -3.73
CA ILE A 60 21.96 2.09 -3.14
C ILE A 60 22.65 2.37 -1.80
N ASP A 61 23.31 3.51 -1.67
CA ASP A 61 24.09 3.86 -0.47
C ASP A 61 23.26 3.87 0.82
N LYS A 62 21.98 4.26 0.73
CA LYS A 62 21.06 4.38 1.86
C LYS A 62 19.76 3.62 1.58
N PRO A 63 19.77 2.27 1.65
CA PRO A 63 18.66 1.43 1.19
C PRO A 63 17.36 1.73 1.93
N LEU A 64 17.41 1.94 3.25
CA LEU A 64 16.22 2.27 4.04
C LEU A 64 15.62 3.64 3.68
N ARG A 65 16.46 4.67 3.50
CA ARG A 65 15.96 5.99 3.10
C ARG A 65 15.37 5.93 1.70
N TRP A 66 16.01 5.22 0.78
CA TRP A 66 15.49 5.01 -0.56
C TRP A 66 14.15 4.30 -0.54
N PHE A 67 14.00 3.25 0.27
CA PHE A 67 12.75 2.53 0.45
C PHE A 67 11.64 3.46 0.95
N MET A 68 11.90 4.23 2.01
CA MET A 68 10.92 5.15 2.58
C MET A 68 10.47 6.22 1.58
N TRP A 69 11.42 6.85 0.88
CA TRP A 69 11.10 7.88 -0.12
C TRP A 69 10.33 7.33 -1.31
N ARG A 70 10.70 6.14 -1.79
CA ARG A 70 9.98 5.47 -2.88
C ARG A 70 8.60 5.01 -2.46
N GLY A 71 8.45 4.50 -1.24
CA GLY A 71 7.17 4.17 -0.65
C GLY A 71 6.27 5.41 -0.56
N LEU A 72 6.79 6.52 -0.04
CA LEU A 72 6.04 7.78 0.09
C LEU A 72 5.65 8.37 -1.27
N ALA A 73 6.56 8.34 -2.26
CA ALA A 73 6.24 8.73 -3.63
C ALA A 73 5.18 7.81 -4.25
N GLY A 74 5.26 6.50 -3.99
CA GLY A 74 4.26 5.53 -4.41
C GLY A 74 2.89 5.79 -3.77
N ALA A 75 2.85 6.11 -2.48
CA ALA A 75 1.63 6.51 -1.78
C ALA A 75 1.03 7.78 -2.39
N ALA A 76 1.83 8.81 -2.66
CA ALA A 76 1.34 10.02 -3.31
C ALA A 76 0.66 9.70 -4.66
N VAL A 77 1.27 8.85 -5.49
CA VAL A 77 0.68 8.44 -6.78
C VAL A 77 -0.65 7.70 -6.57
N VAL A 78 -0.69 6.74 -5.64
CA VAL A 78 -1.90 5.95 -5.37
C VAL A 78 -3.02 6.81 -4.78
N GLU A 79 -2.71 7.75 -3.90
CA GLU A 79 -3.68 8.76 -3.42
C GLU A 79 -4.21 9.63 -4.57
N GLY A 80 -3.35 9.99 -5.51
CA GLY A 80 -3.75 10.72 -6.72
C GLY A 80 -4.77 9.94 -7.56
N LEU A 81 -4.69 8.61 -7.59
CA LEU A 81 -5.71 7.77 -8.21
C LEU A 81 -7.00 7.77 -7.38
N HIS A 82 -6.91 7.68 -6.05
CA HIS A 82 -8.08 7.70 -5.16
C HIS A 82 -8.88 9.00 -5.19
N MET A 83 -8.30 10.12 -5.63
CA MET A 83 -9.03 11.38 -5.82
C MET A 83 -10.30 11.25 -6.68
N PHE A 84 -10.37 10.25 -7.56
CA PHE A 84 -11.55 9.99 -8.41
C PHE A 84 -12.65 9.16 -7.74
N SER A 85 -12.27 8.30 -6.77
CA SER A 85 -13.15 7.36 -6.09
C SER A 85 -13.40 7.75 -4.64
N ASN A 86 -12.35 7.74 -3.81
CA ASN A 86 -12.39 7.84 -2.35
C ASN A 86 -11.22 8.68 -1.81
N PRO A 87 -11.19 10.00 -2.05
CA PRO A 87 -10.23 10.88 -1.36
C PRO A 87 -10.45 10.85 0.16
N VAL A 88 -9.46 11.31 0.93
CA VAL A 88 -9.52 11.30 2.40
C VAL A 88 -10.71 12.09 2.96
N PHE A 89 -11.14 13.14 2.23
CA PHE A 89 -12.39 13.85 2.48
C PHE A 89 -13.25 13.86 1.21
N PRO A 90 -14.54 13.51 1.29
CA PRO A 90 -15.44 13.52 0.12
C PRO A 90 -15.48 14.87 -0.61
N SER A 91 -15.30 15.98 0.12
CA SER A 91 -15.25 17.34 -0.46
C SER A 91 -14.09 17.59 -1.43
N LEU A 92 -13.06 16.74 -1.40
CA LEU A 92 -11.89 16.85 -2.28
C LEU A 92 -12.06 16.06 -3.59
N ALA A 93 -13.13 15.29 -3.74
CA ALA A 93 -13.33 14.41 -4.88
C ALA A 93 -13.26 15.16 -6.21
N VAL A 94 -12.59 14.53 -7.18
CA VAL A 94 -12.37 15.06 -8.51
C VAL A 94 -13.27 14.35 -9.52
N SER A 95 -13.83 15.13 -10.45
CA SER A 95 -14.59 14.64 -11.60
C SER A 95 -14.01 15.19 -12.91
N ALA A 96 -14.46 14.65 -14.04
CA ALA A 96 -14.06 15.14 -15.37
C ALA A 96 -14.38 16.63 -15.60
N SER A 97 -15.34 17.19 -14.86
CA SER A 97 -15.71 18.61 -14.93
C SER A 97 -14.86 19.52 -14.03
N THR A 98 -13.98 18.96 -13.19
CA THR A 98 -13.22 19.73 -12.20
C THR A 98 -12.08 20.48 -12.91
N PRO A 99 -11.98 21.81 -12.77
CA PRO A 99 -10.90 22.59 -13.35
C PRO A 99 -9.52 22.11 -12.89
N PHE A 100 -8.54 22.10 -13.78
CA PHE A 100 -7.19 21.59 -13.52
C PHE A 100 -6.54 22.16 -12.24
N LEU A 101 -6.64 23.48 -12.03
CA LEU A 101 -6.11 24.11 -10.82
C LEU A 101 -6.81 23.64 -9.54
N GLN A 102 -8.10 23.34 -9.62
CA GLN A 102 -8.85 22.79 -8.49
C GLN A 102 -8.45 21.34 -8.22
N VAL A 103 -8.16 20.53 -9.26
CA VAL A 103 -7.61 19.18 -9.10
C VAL A 103 -6.29 19.22 -8.34
N LEU A 104 -5.35 20.08 -8.76
CA LEU A 104 -4.06 20.24 -8.09
C LEU A 104 -4.22 20.69 -6.64
N ARG A 105 -5.10 21.66 -6.39
CA ARG A 105 -5.38 22.15 -5.04
C ARG A 105 -5.96 21.05 -4.15
N ASN A 106 -6.98 20.33 -4.62
CA ASN A 106 -7.63 19.28 -3.84
C ASN A 106 -6.65 18.15 -3.55
N TYR A 107 -5.86 17.73 -4.54
CA TYR A 107 -4.83 16.72 -4.37
C TYR A 107 -3.73 17.15 -3.39
N ALA A 108 -3.26 18.40 -3.47
CA ALA A 108 -2.28 18.91 -2.53
C ALA A 108 -2.83 18.92 -1.08
N ILE A 109 -4.09 19.30 -0.90
CA ILE A 109 -4.74 19.25 0.42
C ILE A 109 -4.84 17.80 0.91
N ASP A 110 -5.28 16.87 0.06
CA ASP A 110 -5.35 15.45 0.41
C ASP A 110 -4.00 14.91 0.91
N LEU A 111 -2.94 15.17 0.13
CA LEU A 111 -1.56 14.80 0.47
C LEU A 111 -1.07 15.42 1.79
N LEU A 112 -1.48 16.64 2.13
CA LEU A 112 -1.09 17.27 3.39
C LEU A 112 -1.62 16.49 4.61
N PHE A 113 -2.76 15.81 4.47
CA PHE A 113 -3.32 14.97 5.52
C PHE A 113 -2.81 13.54 5.46
N THR A 114 -2.67 12.96 4.26
CA THR A 114 -2.33 11.54 4.10
C THR A 114 -0.83 11.25 4.20
N LEU A 115 0.05 12.11 3.65
CA LEU A 115 1.51 11.88 3.66
C LEU A 115 2.13 11.76 5.06
N PRO A 116 1.72 12.55 6.08
CA PRO A 116 2.23 12.36 7.44
C PRO A 116 1.93 10.97 8.01
N VAL A 117 0.74 10.42 7.72
CA VAL A 117 0.37 9.06 8.12
C VAL A 117 1.24 8.05 7.39
N TYR A 118 1.41 8.21 6.07
CA TYR A 118 2.29 7.35 5.29
C TYR A 118 3.75 7.40 5.73
N LEU A 119 4.24 8.55 6.19
CA LEU A 119 5.57 8.66 6.75
C LEU A 119 5.73 7.80 8.01
N ALA A 120 4.73 7.78 8.89
CA ALA A 120 4.72 6.90 10.06
C ALA A 120 4.63 5.42 9.66
N VAL A 121 3.76 5.08 8.70
CA VAL A 121 3.63 3.72 8.15
C VAL A 121 4.95 3.24 7.54
N PHE A 122 5.56 3.99 6.62
CA PHE A 122 6.83 3.61 6.01
C PHE A 122 8.01 3.66 6.97
N GLY A 123 7.97 4.52 7.99
CA GLY A 123 8.92 4.51 9.10
C GLY A 123 8.86 3.19 9.87
N TRP A 124 7.65 2.73 10.20
CA TRP A 124 7.44 1.45 10.88
C TRP A 124 7.82 0.26 10.00
N ILE A 125 7.41 0.23 8.73
CA ILE A 125 7.82 -0.81 7.79
C ILE A 125 9.35 -0.80 7.65
N GLY A 126 9.97 0.38 7.55
CA GLY A 126 11.42 0.56 7.52
C GLY A 126 12.12 -0.02 8.75
N PHE A 127 11.56 0.19 9.94
CA PHE A 127 11.99 -0.44 11.18
C PHE A 127 11.89 -1.97 11.11
N LEU A 128 10.75 -2.51 10.66
CA LEU A 128 10.53 -3.95 10.54
C LEU A 128 11.49 -4.61 9.55
N ILE A 129 11.63 -4.08 8.33
CA ILE A 129 12.52 -4.68 7.32
C ILE A 129 13.99 -4.54 7.69
N ARG A 130 14.38 -3.52 8.46
CA ARG A 130 15.73 -3.42 9.04
C ARG A 130 15.93 -4.50 10.10
N ARG A 131 14.92 -4.78 10.92
CA ARG A 131 15.03 -5.65 12.08
C ARG A 131 14.85 -7.14 11.78
N TYR A 132 14.03 -7.47 10.78
CA TYR A 132 13.63 -8.83 10.43
C TYR A 132 13.85 -9.11 8.94
N ARG A 133 14.05 -10.38 8.61
CA ARG A 133 14.13 -10.84 7.23
C ARG A 133 12.72 -11.03 6.69
N PHE A 134 12.44 -10.42 5.55
CA PHE A 134 11.22 -10.66 4.79
C PHE A 134 11.58 -11.26 3.43
N GLY A 135 10.99 -12.40 3.10
CA GLY A 135 10.98 -12.85 1.70
C GLY A 135 10.29 -11.81 0.81
N ARG A 136 10.59 -11.79 -0.50
CA ARG A 136 9.93 -10.85 -1.44
C ARG A 136 8.41 -11.02 -1.47
N TRP A 137 7.95 -12.27 -1.52
CA TRP A 137 6.53 -12.62 -1.45
C TRP A 137 5.96 -12.44 -0.06
N GLU A 138 6.72 -12.78 0.98
CA GLU A 138 6.30 -12.55 2.35
C GLU A 138 6.05 -11.06 2.60
N TYR A 139 6.92 -10.16 2.12
CA TYR A 139 6.68 -8.73 2.17
C TYR A 139 5.40 -8.34 1.42
N ALA A 140 5.29 -8.75 0.14
CA ALA A 140 4.16 -8.39 -0.71
C ALA A 140 2.81 -8.85 -0.13
N LEU A 141 2.80 -9.97 0.60
CA LEU A 141 1.61 -10.52 1.24
C LEU A 141 1.40 -9.93 2.63
N LEU A 142 2.36 -10.12 3.55
CA LEU A 142 2.20 -9.83 4.96
C LEU A 142 2.12 -8.33 5.23
N VAL A 143 3.01 -7.54 4.62
CA VAL A 143 3.03 -6.09 4.81
C VAL A 143 1.81 -5.45 4.17
N SER A 144 1.45 -5.84 2.94
CA SER A 144 0.28 -5.29 2.27
C SER A 144 -1.03 -5.70 2.95
N ALA A 145 -1.12 -6.93 3.48
CA ALA A 145 -2.27 -7.35 4.28
C ALA A 145 -2.36 -6.55 5.59
N GLY A 146 -1.24 -6.36 6.30
CA GLY A 146 -1.23 -5.53 7.52
C GLY A 146 -1.68 -4.09 7.27
N GLN A 147 -1.32 -3.50 6.13
CA GLN A 147 -1.81 -2.18 5.73
C GLN A 147 -3.31 -2.21 5.38
N ALA A 148 -3.74 -3.15 4.55
CA ALA A 148 -5.16 -3.30 4.15
C ALA A 148 -6.10 -3.55 5.34
N LEU A 149 -5.65 -4.34 6.32
CA LEU A 149 -6.40 -4.58 7.56
C LEU A 149 -6.52 -3.32 8.42
N GLY A 150 -5.48 -2.49 8.44
CA GLY A 150 -5.46 -1.24 9.19
C GLY A 150 -6.37 -0.18 8.60
N ASP A 151 -6.20 0.07 7.31
CA ASP A 151 -6.93 1.11 6.58
C ASP A 151 -8.42 0.74 6.42
N GLY A 152 -8.71 -0.53 6.11
CA GLY A 152 -10.07 -1.02 5.91
C GLY A 152 -10.83 -1.42 7.18
N ILE A 153 -10.35 -1.09 8.38
CA ILE A 153 -10.89 -1.63 9.64
C ILE A 153 -12.40 -1.40 9.82
N SER A 154 -12.93 -0.27 9.36
CA SER A 154 -14.37 0.03 9.36
C SER A 154 -15.14 -0.89 8.41
N MET A 155 -14.62 -1.10 7.20
CA MET A 155 -15.19 -1.97 6.19
C MET A 155 -15.22 -3.44 6.65
N TRP A 156 -14.12 -3.95 7.21
CA TRP A 156 -14.05 -5.35 7.66
C TRP A 156 -15.01 -5.65 8.83
N ARG A 157 -15.32 -4.63 9.65
CA ARG A 157 -16.31 -4.75 10.72
C ARG A 157 -17.73 -4.75 10.19
N ALA A 158 -18.01 -3.94 9.18
CA ALA A 158 -19.34 -3.83 8.57
C ALA A 158 -19.66 -5.07 7.71
N ASP A 159 -18.68 -5.56 6.96
CA ASP A 159 -18.82 -6.77 6.14
C ASP A 159 -17.54 -7.62 6.19
N PRO A 160 -17.48 -8.60 7.11
CA PRO A 160 -16.35 -9.50 7.23
C PRO A 160 -16.10 -10.36 5.99
N MET A 161 -17.13 -10.60 5.15
CA MET A 161 -16.96 -11.41 3.94
C MET A 161 -16.12 -10.69 2.88
N MET A 162 -15.98 -9.37 2.98
CA MET A 162 -15.07 -8.61 2.12
C MET A 162 -13.61 -9.04 2.27
N LEU A 163 -13.22 -9.72 3.36
CA LEU A 163 -11.88 -10.29 3.49
C LEU A 163 -11.54 -11.30 2.38
N LEU A 164 -12.54 -11.91 1.73
CA LEU A 164 -12.33 -12.74 0.54
C LEU A 164 -11.82 -11.93 -0.67
N LEU A 165 -12.03 -10.62 -0.67
CA LEU A 165 -11.53 -9.68 -1.66
C LEU A 165 -10.26 -8.96 -1.17
N LEU A 166 -9.60 -9.43 -0.11
CA LEU A 166 -8.40 -8.80 0.44
C LEU A 166 -7.31 -8.50 -0.63
N PRO A 167 -7.01 -9.37 -1.62
CA PRO A 167 -6.02 -9.06 -2.65
C PRO A 167 -6.35 -7.81 -3.47
N TYR A 168 -7.63 -7.54 -3.69
CA TYR A 168 -8.11 -6.36 -4.38
C TYR A 168 -7.65 -5.10 -3.63
N VAL A 169 -7.87 -5.06 -2.30
CA VAL A 169 -7.46 -3.94 -1.44
C VAL A 169 -5.94 -3.88 -1.26
N MET A 170 -5.28 -5.04 -1.14
CA MET A 170 -3.83 -5.15 -0.98
C MET A 170 -3.05 -4.54 -2.16
N LEU A 171 -3.64 -4.54 -3.36
CA LEU A 171 -3.01 -4.06 -4.58
C LEU A 171 -2.50 -2.64 -4.45
N ASN A 172 -3.24 -1.76 -3.78
CA ASN A 172 -2.85 -0.38 -3.55
C ASN A 172 -1.53 -0.30 -2.78
N TYR A 173 -1.41 -1.01 -1.66
CA TYR A 173 -0.19 -0.99 -0.84
C TYR A 173 1.01 -1.69 -1.49
N GLN A 174 0.73 -2.73 -2.29
CA GLN A 174 1.75 -3.34 -3.13
C GLN A 174 2.29 -2.35 -4.15
N ALA A 175 1.39 -1.64 -4.84
CA ALA A 175 1.72 -0.60 -5.81
C ALA A 175 2.51 0.54 -5.15
N MET A 176 2.28 0.85 -3.88
CA MET A 176 3.06 1.86 -3.16
C MET A 176 4.51 1.44 -2.91
N SER A 177 4.77 0.19 -2.48
CA SER A 177 6.03 -0.13 -1.81
C SER A 177 6.67 -1.50 -2.09
N ALA A 178 5.98 -2.45 -2.72
CA ALA A 178 6.53 -3.79 -2.95
C ALA A 178 7.78 -3.78 -3.83
N ALA A 179 7.72 -3.07 -4.96
CA ALA A 179 8.87 -2.91 -5.84
C ALA A 179 10.03 -2.15 -5.18
N ALA A 180 9.71 -1.19 -4.31
CA ALA A 180 10.73 -0.49 -3.54
C ALA A 180 11.46 -1.47 -2.61
N TYR A 181 10.72 -2.27 -1.86
CA TYR A 181 11.32 -3.29 -1.01
C TYR A 181 12.20 -4.27 -1.82
N TRP A 182 11.73 -4.79 -2.95
CA TRP A 182 12.49 -5.74 -3.76
C TRP A 182 13.81 -5.19 -4.29
N THR A 183 13.89 -3.88 -4.54
CA THR A 183 15.12 -3.22 -4.99
C THR A 183 16.20 -3.21 -3.90
N VAL A 184 15.79 -3.08 -2.63
CA VAL A 184 16.71 -2.95 -1.49
C VAL A 184 16.87 -4.21 -0.65
N ALA A 185 16.02 -5.22 -0.85
CA ALA A 185 15.91 -6.40 0.02
C ALA A 185 17.26 -7.10 0.28
N ASP A 186 18.07 -7.22 -0.78
CA ASP A 186 19.38 -7.89 -0.76
C ASP A 186 20.52 -6.95 -0.31
N GLN A 187 20.22 -5.68 -0.02
CA GLN A 187 21.17 -4.63 0.40
C GLN A 187 20.96 -4.20 1.88
N LEU A 188 19.98 -4.79 2.56
CA LEU A 188 19.70 -4.50 3.96
C LEU A 188 20.74 -5.15 4.89
N PRO A 189 20.99 -4.58 6.09
CA PRO A 189 21.96 -5.13 7.03
C PRO A 189 21.62 -6.56 7.43
N GLU A 190 22.63 -7.43 7.51
CA GLU A 190 22.54 -8.80 8.03
C GLU A 190 23.45 -8.95 9.28
N PRO A 191 23.17 -9.89 10.20
CA PRO A 191 22.10 -10.90 10.16
C PRO A 191 20.74 -10.39 10.65
N ARG A 192 19.64 -10.84 10.02
CA ARG A 192 18.27 -10.59 10.48
C ARG A 192 17.49 -11.88 10.78
N PRO A 193 16.75 -11.95 11.90
CA PRO A 193 15.89 -13.10 12.21
C PRO A 193 14.73 -13.25 11.22
N ASP A 194 14.50 -14.49 10.76
CA ASP A 194 13.47 -14.84 9.77
C ASP A 194 12.19 -15.39 10.44
N GLY A 195 12.31 -16.18 11.51
CA GLY A 195 11.17 -16.89 12.14
C GLY A 195 10.57 -16.24 13.39
N SER A 196 10.76 -14.94 13.61
CA SER A 196 10.29 -14.32 14.87
C SER A 196 8.78 -14.03 14.83
N TRP A 197 8.03 -14.50 15.83
CA TRP A 197 6.62 -14.12 16.02
C TRP A 197 6.41 -12.59 16.09
N ARG A 198 7.44 -11.86 16.56
CA ARG A 198 7.44 -10.39 16.63
C ARG A 198 7.39 -9.74 15.24
N LYS A 199 7.88 -10.41 14.20
CA LYS A 199 7.74 -10.00 12.80
C LYS A 199 6.27 -9.98 12.39
N TRP A 200 5.57 -11.07 12.69
CA TRP A 200 4.14 -11.23 12.40
C TRP A 200 3.29 -10.27 13.22
N ALA A 201 3.51 -10.19 14.54
CA ALA A 201 2.79 -9.26 15.41
C ALA A 201 3.04 -7.79 15.03
N GLY A 202 4.29 -7.42 14.76
CA GLY A 202 4.64 -6.06 14.32
C GLY A 202 4.00 -5.67 13.00
N THR A 203 3.74 -6.64 12.11
CA THR A 203 3.11 -6.38 10.82
C THR A 203 1.58 -6.41 10.90
N LEU A 204 1.00 -7.50 11.43
CA LEU A 204 -0.45 -7.73 11.45
C LEU A 204 -1.20 -7.02 12.59
N ALA A 205 -0.52 -6.59 13.65
CA ALA A 205 -1.11 -5.76 14.70
C ALA A 205 -0.52 -4.35 14.71
N GLY A 206 0.80 -4.23 14.50
CA GLY A 206 1.47 -2.93 14.51
C GLY A 206 1.01 -2.01 13.37
N LEU A 207 0.88 -2.51 12.13
CA LEU A 207 0.39 -1.67 11.03
C LEU A 207 -1.06 -1.23 11.22
N PRO A 208 -2.01 -2.11 11.58
CA PRO A 208 -3.36 -1.65 11.90
C PRO A 208 -3.43 -0.61 13.02
N LEU A 209 -2.60 -0.75 14.06
CA LEU A 209 -2.54 0.23 15.14
C LEU A 209 -2.04 1.59 14.65
N ILE A 210 -1.05 1.62 13.76
CA ILE A 210 -0.53 2.87 13.18
C ILE A 210 -1.57 3.52 12.27
N TYR A 211 -2.26 2.75 11.41
CA TYR A 211 -3.34 3.29 10.58
C TYR A 211 -4.46 3.87 11.44
N TRP A 212 -4.89 3.13 12.47
CA TRP A 212 -5.92 3.60 13.39
C TRP A 212 -5.50 4.89 14.12
N THR A 213 -4.29 4.91 14.68
CA THR A 213 -3.76 6.10 15.37
C THR A 213 -3.61 7.28 14.41
N GLY A 214 -3.12 7.03 13.20
CA GLY A 214 -2.99 8.01 12.13
C GLY A 214 -4.34 8.58 11.74
N ALA A 215 -5.36 7.75 11.54
CA ALA A 215 -6.72 8.18 11.26
C ALA A 215 -7.31 9.03 12.38
N VAL A 216 -7.15 8.64 13.66
CA VAL A 216 -7.61 9.44 14.80
C VAL A 216 -6.97 10.81 14.82
N ILE A 217 -5.66 10.90 14.63
CA ILE A 217 -4.93 12.18 14.60
C ILE A 217 -5.39 13.00 13.38
N LEU A 218 -5.41 12.39 12.20
CA LEU A 218 -5.80 13.02 10.94
C LEU A 218 -7.18 13.64 11.05
N PHE A 219 -8.19 12.88 11.47
CA PHE A 219 -9.57 13.39 11.56
C PHE A 219 -9.74 14.42 12.68
N THR A 220 -8.96 14.34 13.76
CA THR A 220 -8.97 15.36 14.82
C THR A 220 -8.40 16.69 14.30
N VAL A 221 -7.25 16.64 13.63
CA VAL A 221 -6.62 17.84 13.04
C VAL A 221 -7.50 18.41 11.92
N ALA A 222 -8.05 17.55 11.06
CA ALA A 222 -8.92 17.94 9.95
C ALA A 222 -10.15 18.73 10.41
N ARG A 223 -10.76 18.35 11.53
CA ARG A 223 -11.88 19.09 12.14
C ARG A 223 -11.49 20.53 12.51
N CYS A 224 -10.26 20.75 12.96
CA CYS A 224 -9.76 22.10 13.28
C CYS A 224 -9.67 22.99 12.02
N PHE A 225 -9.56 22.39 10.83
CA PHE A 225 -9.54 23.07 9.53
C PHE A 225 -10.90 23.06 8.82
N GLY A 226 -11.97 22.63 9.50
CA GLY A 226 -13.34 22.62 8.94
C GLY A 226 -13.68 21.42 8.05
N PHE A 227 -12.79 20.43 7.94
CA PHE A 227 -13.08 19.18 7.24
C PHE A 227 -13.89 18.23 8.12
N ARG A 228 -14.89 17.57 7.53
CA ARG A 228 -15.64 16.48 8.16
C ARG A 228 -15.18 15.17 7.56
N GLY A 229 -14.74 14.24 8.42
CA GLY A 229 -14.52 12.86 8.03
C GLY A 229 -15.83 12.20 7.58
N ALA A 230 -15.70 11.19 6.72
CA ALA A 230 -16.80 10.29 6.37
C ALA A 230 -17.16 9.38 7.55
#